data_AF-A0A0D7ATP6-F1
#
_entry.id   AF-A0A0D7ATP6-F1
#
_cell.length_a   1.000
_cell.length_b   1.000
_cell.length_c   1.000
_cell.angle_alpha   90.00
_cell.angle_beta   90.00
_cell.angle_gamma   90.00
#
_symmetry.space_group_name_H-M   'P 1'
#
loop_
_entity.id
_entity.type
_entity.pdbx_description
1 polymer ?
#
loop_
_entity_poly.entity_id
_entity_poly.type
_entity_poly.pdbx_seq_one_letter_code
_entity_poly.pdbx_strand_id
1 'polypeptide(L)'
;DWAKWSRLLEFAYNSHVSATTGETPFYLLLGYHPPSPLDLHYPSAKQEEDRYGLDKQGRVFVRDLRVHRESARRAIAKAQDAQKRAYDKGRRDTSEIQEGSWVLI
;
A
#
# COMPACT_ATOMS: atom_id res chain seq x y z
N ASP A 1 -0.32 -38.73 -10.12
CA ASP A 1 -1.08 -37.55 -9.68
C ASP A 1 -0.34 -36.64 -8.68
N TRP A 2 1.00 -36.69 -8.62
CA TRP A 2 1.83 -35.86 -7.72
C TRP A 2 2.17 -34.49 -8.30
N ALA A 3 2.28 -34.40 -9.64
CA ALA A 3 2.64 -33.16 -10.33
C ALA A 3 1.68 -31.99 -10.05
N LYS A 4 0.40 -32.28 -9.76
CA LYS A 4 -0.60 -31.27 -9.35
C LYS A 4 -0.20 -30.52 -8.06
N TRP A 5 0.56 -31.18 -7.18
CA TRP A 5 1.00 -30.64 -5.90
C TRP A 5 2.38 -29.98 -5.96
N SER A 6 3.09 -30.07 -7.10
CA SER A 6 4.47 -29.59 -7.24
C SER A 6 4.61 -28.12 -6.85
N ARG A 7 3.69 -27.27 -7.28
CA ARG A 7 3.71 -25.83 -6.98
C ARG A 7 3.52 -25.54 -5.49
N LEU A 8 2.64 -26.31 -4.84
CA LEU A 8 2.39 -26.17 -3.41
C LEU A 8 3.60 -26.65 -2.60
N LEU A 9 4.22 -27.75 -3.02
CA LEU A 9 5.42 -28.28 -2.39
C LEU A 9 6.61 -27.32 -2.53
N GLU A 10 6.81 -26.78 -3.73
CA GLU A 10 7.84 -25.77 -4.00
C GLU A 10 7.66 -24.54 -3.11
N PHE A 11 6.45 -24.02 -3.03
CA PHE A 11 6.15 -22.89 -2.16
C PHE A 11 6.40 -23.23 -0.69
N ALA A 12 5.89 -24.37 -0.20
CA ALA A 12 6.07 -24.80 1.17
C ALA A 12 7.56 -24.97 1.54
N TYR A 13 8.34 -25.54 0.64
CA TYR A 13 9.78 -25.72 0.82
C TYR A 13 10.52 -24.37 0.85
N ASN A 14 10.25 -23.50 -0.12
CA ASN A 14 10.90 -22.18 -0.21
C ASN A 14 10.47 -21.21 0.90
N SER A 15 9.31 -21.45 1.51
CA SER A 15 8.83 -20.72 2.67
C SER A 15 9.32 -21.27 4.01
N HIS A 16 9.92 -22.47 4.04
CA HIS A 16 10.39 -23.09 5.28
C HIS A 16 11.78 -22.56 5.66
N VAL A 17 12.01 -22.34 6.96
CA VAL A 17 13.31 -21.93 7.47
C VAL A 17 14.28 -23.12 7.37
N SER A 18 15.35 -22.96 6.61
CA SER A 18 16.35 -24.02 6.48
C SER A 18 17.22 -24.07 7.74
N ALA A 19 17.40 -25.26 8.30
CA ALA A 19 18.21 -25.47 9.51
C ALA A 19 19.68 -25.09 9.32
N THR A 20 20.19 -25.12 8.09
CA THR A 20 21.59 -24.82 7.78
C THR A 20 21.86 -23.32 7.69
N THR A 21 20.93 -22.55 7.10
CA THR A 21 21.10 -21.11 6.89
C THR A 21 20.39 -20.27 7.95
N GLY A 22 19.48 -20.86 8.72
CA GLY A 22 18.62 -20.14 9.65
C GLY A 22 17.57 -19.26 8.98
N GLU A 23 17.48 -19.30 7.65
CA GLU A 23 16.65 -18.43 6.82
C GLU A 23 15.86 -19.21 5.78
N THR A 24 14.77 -18.62 5.27
CA THR A 24 13.96 -19.24 4.21
C THR A 24 14.62 -19.07 2.83
N PRO A 25 14.55 -20.06 1.91
CA PRO A 25 15.06 -19.91 0.55
C PRO A 25 14.48 -18.70 -0.20
N PHE A 26 13.18 -18.39 -0.02
CA PHE A 26 12.59 -17.18 -0.61
C PHE A 26 13.26 -15.91 -0.12
N TYR A 27 13.51 -15.81 1.19
CA TYR A 27 14.17 -14.64 1.74
C TYR A 27 15.61 -14.50 1.24
N LEU A 28 16.36 -15.60 1.17
CA LEU A 28 17.74 -15.58 0.66
C LEU A 28 17.82 -15.19 -0.81
N LEU A 29 16.85 -15.62 -1.63
CA LEU A 29 16.85 -15.37 -3.07
C LEU A 29 16.26 -14.00 -3.43
N LEU A 30 15.16 -13.60 -2.77
CA LEU A 30 14.37 -12.42 -3.13
C LEU A 30 14.54 -11.24 -2.18
N GLY A 31 15.10 -11.46 -0.99
CA GLY A 31 15.19 -10.47 0.09
C GLY A 31 13.86 -10.20 0.80
N TYR A 32 12.79 -10.96 0.49
CA TYR A 32 11.48 -10.85 1.15
C TYR A 32 10.72 -12.19 1.08
N HIS A 33 9.70 -12.33 1.92
CA HIS A 33 8.82 -13.50 1.86
C HIS A 33 7.60 -13.19 0.96
N PRO A 34 7.40 -13.92 -0.15
CA PRO A 34 6.24 -13.71 -1.01
C PRO A 34 4.94 -14.10 -0.28
N PRO A 35 3.85 -13.33 -0.45
CA PRO A 35 2.58 -13.63 0.19
C PRO A 35 1.98 -14.90 -0.40
N SER A 36 1.42 -15.75 0.47
CA SER A 36 0.62 -16.88 0.05
C SER A 36 -0.72 -16.41 -0.53
N PRO A 37 -1.41 -17.24 -1.34
CA PRO A 37 -2.76 -16.92 -1.80
C PRO A 37 -3.74 -16.63 -0.65
N LEU A 38 -3.56 -17.29 0.50
CA LEU A 38 -4.38 -17.05 1.69
C LEU A 38 -4.13 -15.66 2.27
N ASP A 39 -2.89 -15.17 2.23
CA ASP A 39 -2.51 -13.85 2.74
C ASP A 39 -3.12 -12.73 1.89
N LEU A 40 -3.32 -12.98 0.59
CA LEU A 40 -3.96 -12.04 -0.31
C LEU A 40 -5.48 -11.94 -0.05
N HIS A 41 -6.12 -13.06 0.28
CA HIS A 41 -7.56 -13.12 0.57
C HIS A 41 -7.90 -12.73 2.02
N TYR A 42 -6.98 -12.96 2.94
CA TYR A 42 -7.13 -12.70 4.38
C TYR A 42 -5.91 -11.95 4.93
N PRO A 43 -5.73 -10.67 4.56
CA PRO A 43 -4.58 -9.89 4.99
C PRO A 43 -4.57 -9.76 6.50
N SER A 44 -3.60 -10.42 7.14
CA SER A 44 -3.38 -10.34 8.57
C SER A 44 -2.47 -9.16 8.88
N ALA A 45 -2.86 -8.29 9.82
CA ALA A 45 -2.04 -7.13 10.20
C ALA A 45 -0.60 -7.49 10.63
N LYS A 46 -0.39 -8.70 11.17
CA LYS A 46 0.95 -9.22 11.53
C LYS A 46 1.85 -9.54 10.32
N GLN A 47 1.29 -9.97 9.19
CA GLN A 47 2.08 -10.35 8.02
C GLN A 47 2.68 -9.15 7.29
N GLU A 48 2.03 -7.98 7.35
CA GLU A 48 2.56 -6.78 6.71
C GLU A 48 3.83 -6.25 7.40
N GLU A 49 3.98 -6.48 8.70
CA GLU A 49 5.15 -6.04 9.48
C GLU A 49 6.37 -6.96 9.25
N ASP A 50 6.14 -8.27 9.09
CA ASP A 50 7.19 -9.27 8.90
C ASP A 50 7.57 -9.52 7.43
N ARG A 51 6.84 -8.92 6.47
CA ARG A 51 7.00 -9.14 5.02
C ARG A 51 8.43 -8.97 4.51
N TYR A 52 9.19 -8.07 5.14
CA TYR A 52 10.52 -7.67 4.70
C TYR A 52 11.65 -8.30 5.53
N GLY A 53 11.35 -9.24 6.45
CA GLY A 53 12.38 -9.83 7.32
C GLY A 53 13.14 -8.80 8.16
N LEU A 54 12.52 -7.65 8.43
CA LEU A 54 13.18 -6.54 9.13
C LEU A 54 13.45 -6.92 10.58
N ASP A 55 14.57 -6.42 11.11
CA ASP A 55 14.85 -6.49 12.53
C ASP A 55 13.87 -5.61 13.34
N LYS A 56 13.97 -5.64 14.68
CA LYS A 56 13.06 -4.87 15.54
C LYS A 56 13.11 -3.37 15.23
N GLN A 57 14.29 -2.81 14.92
CA GLN A 57 14.43 -1.40 14.62
C GLN A 57 13.83 -1.05 13.25
N GLY A 58 14.06 -1.88 12.23
CA GLY A 58 13.48 -1.73 10.91
C GLY A 58 11.95 -1.77 10.94
N ARG A 59 11.35 -2.65 11.76
CA ARG A 59 9.89 -2.69 11.94
C ARG A 59 9.34 -1.40 12.54
N VAL A 60 9.98 -0.86 13.57
CA VAL A 60 9.59 0.41 14.19
C VAL A 60 9.71 1.55 13.17
N PHE A 61 10.82 1.62 12.43
CA PHE A 61 11.03 2.64 11.40
C PHE A 61 9.96 2.62 10.31
N VAL A 62 9.63 1.43 9.77
CA VAL A 62 8.59 1.29 8.74
C VAL A 62 7.22 1.67 9.28
N ARG A 63 6.90 1.28 10.52
CA ARG A 63 5.65 1.68 11.18
C ARG A 63 5.56 3.21 11.30
N ASP A 64 6.63 3.84 11.78
CA ASP A 64 6.66 5.29 11.95
C ASP A 64 6.51 6.00 10.60
N LEU A 65 7.17 5.52 9.54
CA LEU A 65 6.97 6.03 8.18
C LEU A 65 5.51 5.93 7.71
N ARG A 66 4.81 4.83 8.00
CA ARG A 66 3.39 4.68 7.66
C ARG A 66 2.53 5.73 8.36
N VAL A 67 2.77 5.96 9.66
CA VAL A 67 2.06 6.98 10.44
C VAL A 67 2.29 8.39 9.86
N HIS A 68 3.54 8.74 9.56
CA HIS A 68 3.86 10.03 8.95
C HIS A 68 3.20 10.19 7.57
N ARG A 69 3.21 9.14 6.75
CA ARG A 69 2.56 9.15 5.43
C ARG A 69 1.04 9.35 5.53
N GLU A 70 0.38 8.69 6.49
CA GLU A 70 -1.05 8.91 6.72
C GLU A 70 -1.35 10.32 7.20
N SER A 71 -0.54 10.85 8.13
CA SER A 71 -0.66 12.23 8.59
C SER A 71 -0.52 13.23 7.43
N ALA A 72 0.51 13.05 6.60
CA ALA A 72 0.74 13.87 5.42
C ALA A 72 -0.45 13.79 4.44
N ARG A 73 -0.98 12.59 4.18
CA ARG A 73 -2.18 12.40 3.33
C ARG A 73 -3.38 13.17 3.86
N ARG A 74 -3.65 13.09 5.18
CA ARG A 74 -4.76 13.82 5.80
C ARG A 74 -4.56 15.34 5.74
N ALA A 75 -3.33 15.81 5.96
CA ALA A 75 -2.99 17.22 5.87
C ALA A 75 -3.20 17.76 4.44
N ILE A 76 -2.75 17.01 3.43
CA ILE A 76 -2.95 17.35 2.02
C ILE A 76 -4.44 17.39 1.68
N ALA A 77 -5.23 16.39 2.08
CA ALA A 77 -6.67 16.37 1.83
C ALA A 77 -7.37 17.59 2.46
N LYS A 78 -7.02 17.93 3.71
CA LYS A 78 -7.55 19.12 4.39
C LYS A 78 -7.16 20.41 3.68
N ALA A 79 -5.92 20.51 3.20
CA ALA A 79 -5.45 21.68 2.45
C ALA A 79 -6.20 21.81 1.11
N GLN A 80 -6.42 20.71 0.40
CA GLN A 80 -7.20 20.67 -0.84
C GLN A 80 -8.65 21.12 -0.62
N ASP A 81 -9.30 20.66 0.45
CA ASP A 81 -10.66 21.10 0.80
C ASP A 81 -10.71 22.60 1.11
N ALA A 82 -9.73 23.13 1.84
CA ALA A 82 -9.64 24.55 2.14
C ALA A 82 -9.42 25.39 0.86
N GLN A 83 -8.53 24.93 -0.02
CA GLN A 83 -8.27 25.56 -1.32
C GLN A 83 -9.53 25.56 -2.20
N LYS A 84 -10.25 24.44 -2.26
CA LYS A 84 -11.53 24.34 -2.98
C LYS A 84 -12.54 25.37 -2.46
N ARG A 85 -12.76 25.43 -1.14
CA ARG A 85 -13.70 26.41 -0.55
C ARG A 85 -13.29 27.85 -0.82
N ALA A 86 -12.00 28.16 -0.73
CA ALA A 86 -11.48 29.50 -1.00
C ALA A 86 -11.70 29.89 -2.48
N TYR A 87 -11.47 28.95 -3.39
CA TYR A 87 -11.72 29.12 -4.82
C TYR A 87 -13.21 29.31 -5.13
N ASP A 88 -14.08 28.49 -4.53
CA ASP A 88 -15.53 28.54 -4.73
C ASP A 88 -16.14 29.85 -4.19
N LYS A 89 -15.60 30.41 -3.09
CA LYS A 89 -16.11 31.66 -2.46
C LYS A 89 -16.09 32.88 -3.41
N GLY A 90 -15.16 32.91 -4.37
CA GLY A 90 -15.02 34.01 -5.33
C GLY A 90 -15.77 33.78 -6.65
N ARG A 91 -16.37 32.61 -6.85
CA ARG A 91 -17.11 32.29 -8.06
C ARG A 91 -18.59 32.53 -7.85
N ARG A 92 -19.19 33.33 -8.73
CA ARG A 92 -20.63 33.27 -8.94
C ARG A 92 -20.90 31.94 -9.63
N ASP A 93 -21.84 31.16 -9.11
CA ASP A 93 -22.41 30.06 -9.86
C ASP A 93 -22.78 30.66 -11.22
N THR A 94 -22.30 30.07 -12.32
CA THR A 94 -22.78 30.42 -13.66
C THR A 94 -24.22 29.93 -13.73
N SER A 95 -25.10 30.64 -13.01
CA SER A 95 -26.54 30.53 -13.13
C SER A 95 -26.83 30.92 -14.57
N GLU A 96 -26.99 29.88 -15.39
CA GLU A 96 -27.63 29.90 -16.69
C GLU A 96 -27.05 30.95 -17.65
N ILE A 97 -25.89 30.64 -18.25
CA ILE A 97 -25.54 31.25 -19.54
C ILE A 97 -26.57 30.74 -20.54
N GLN A 98 -27.59 31.56 -20.84
CA GLN A 98 -28.55 31.24 -21.90
C GLN A 98 -27.88 31.41 -23.27
N GLU A 99 -28.30 30.56 -24.23
CA GLU A 99 -27.86 30.65 -25.63
C GLU A 99 -28.03 32.08 -26.14
N GLY A 100 -26.94 32.71 -26.62
CA GLY A 100 -26.92 34.09 -27.10
C GLY A 100 -26.21 35.10 -26.20
N SER A 101 -25.66 34.68 -25.05
CA SER A 101 -24.86 35.57 -24.19
C SER A 101 -23.50 35.91 -24.83
N TRP A 102 -23.15 37.19 -24.89
CA TRP A 102 -21.87 37.65 -25.43
C TRP A 102 -20.73 37.42 -24.45
N VAL A 103 -19.63 36.81 -24.93
CA VAL A 103 -18.38 36.65 -24.18
C VAL A 103 -17.39 37.69 -24.70
N LEU A 104 -16.80 38.46 -23.78
CA LEU A 104 -15.77 39.42 -24.12
C LEU A 104 -14.49 38.65 -24.49
N ILE A 105 -14.04 38.79 -25.74
CA ILE A 105 -12.75 38.29 -26.24
C ILE A 105 -11.76 39.44 -26.21
#